data_AF-A0A151EF86-F1
#
_entry.id   AF-A0A151EF86-F1
#
_cell.length_a   1.000
_cell.length_b   1.000
_cell.length_c   1.000
_cell.angle_alpha   90.00
_cell.angle_beta   90.00
_cell.angle_gamma   90.00
#
_symmetry.space_group_name_H-M   'P 1'
#
loop_
_entity.id
_entity.type
_entity.pdbx_description
1 polymer ?
#
loop_
_entity_poly.entity_id
_entity_poly.type
_entity_poly.pdbx_seq_one_letter_code
_entity_poly.pdbx_strand_id
1 'polypeptide(L)'
;MIIIITGYILPGKQGLLDKPVKVPNTNIEIIRPFDGSKLKAVLFDLDGTLSLERDGWINLMIKVFVDELVKAGVKEKEALMWSIKYIQDTIGITTYVQMQALADEIKQRGGMPKHAWKYKQDYNKELVELVEKQRKELPKDKLRVAGILELLKLLAARFGKNSLYIGSASDIDAVLSSVSFLGYDDFFDKNNIVGAGSVNDPKADSKKLVIDKLMNEQGLKLGELLCFGNGFPEILHTYNAGGICIGVLTPDESKYKDYFTVEQRREILINAGAHIVMPDYTCSSELVKLLLAGKQPQR
;
A
#
# COMPACT_ATOMS: atom_id res chain seq x y z
N MET A 1 -13.70 19.29 -0.58
CA MET A 1 -14.57 18.28 0.05
C MET A 1 -13.66 17.42 0.90
N ILE A 2 -13.85 17.42 2.22
CA ILE A 2 -13.09 16.58 3.14
C ILE A 2 -13.61 15.15 2.96
N ILE A 3 -12.72 14.21 2.66
CA ILE A 3 -13.06 12.79 2.60
C ILE A 3 -12.49 12.15 3.87
N ILE A 4 -13.37 11.53 4.65
CA ILE A 4 -12.99 10.80 5.86
C ILE A 4 -13.03 9.32 5.52
N ILE A 5 -11.87 8.67 5.60
CA ILE A 5 -11.76 7.21 5.55
C ILE A 5 -11.27 6.79 6.93
N THR A 6 -12.09 6.08 7.69
CA THR A 6 -11.72 5.49 8.99
C THR A 6 -11.01 6.43 9.98
N GLY A 7 -11.37 7.72 9.97
CA GLY A 7 -10.79 8.76 10.85
C GLY A 7 -9.61 9.53 10.25
N TYR A 8 -9.15 9.18 9.04
CA TYR A 8 -8.16 9.93 8.28
C TYR A 8 -8.82 11.05 7.48
N ILE A 9 -8.22 12.23 7.48
CA ILE A 9 -8.63 13.38 6.66
C ILE A 9 -7.78 13.38 5.39
N LEU A 10 -8.41 13.11 4.24
CA LEU A 10 -7.71 13.13 2.95
C LEU A 10 -7.64 14.55 2.36
N PRO A 11 -6.55 14.91 1.65
CA PRO A 11 -6.41 16.17 0.92
C PRO A 11 -7.52 16.43 -0.10
N GLY A 12 -8.10 15.36 -0.66
CA GLY A 12 -9.14 15.44 -1.67
C GLY A 12 -8.66 16.17 -2.92
N LYS A 13 -9.40 17.19 -3.37
CA LYS A 13 -9.08 17.93 -4.61
C LYS A 13 -7.97 18.99 -4.46
N GLN A 14 -7.40 19.19 -3.28
CA GLN A 14 -6.43 20.27 -3.03
C GLN A 14 -5.15 20.09 -3.86
N GLY A 15 -4.83 21.03 -4.76
CA GLY A 15 -3.60 21.00 -5.56
C GLY A 15 -3.63 20.03 -6.74
N LEU A 16 -4.82 19.65 -7.22
CA LEU A 16 -4.97 18.88 -8.46
C LEU A 16 -4.71 19.78 -9.64
N LEU A 17 -4.17 19.21 -10.73
CA LEU A 17 -4.25 19.83 -12.04
C LEU A 17 -5.71 19.87 -12.52
N ASP A 18 -6.04 20.83 -13.39
CA ASP A 18 -7.38 20.91 -14.00
C ASP A 18 -7.73 19.64 -14.78
N LYS A 19 -6.71 19.03 -15.40
CA LYS A 19 -6.79 17.72 -16.06
C LYS A 19 -5.50 16.94 -15.82
N PRO A 20 -5.58 15.62 -15.60
CA PRO A 20 -4.40 14.75 -15.60
C PRO A 20 -3.56 14.94 -16.86
N VAL A 21 -2.23 15.04 -16.70
CA VAL A 21 -1.30 15.10 -17.82
C VAL A 21 -0.74 13.70 -18.07
N LYS A 22 -1.09 13.11 -19.22
CA LYS A 22 -0.55 11.81 -19.63
C LYS A 22 0.84 11.98 -20.22
N VAL A 23 1.81 11.21 -19.72
CA VAL A 23 3.17 11.19 -20.28
C VAL A 23 3.15 10.40 -21.59
N PRO A 24 3.64 10.97 -22.71
CA PRO A 24 3.56 10.33 -24.04
C PRO A 24 4.15 8.92 -24.06
N ASN A 25 3.49 8.00 -24.76
CA ASN A 25 3.89 6.58 -24.91
C ASN A 25 4.02 5.80 -23.60
N THR A 26 3.38 6.26 -22.53
CA THR A 26 3.34 5.55 -21.24
C THR A 26 1.92 5.48 -20.69
N ASN A 27 1.77 4.72 -19.60
CA ASN A 27 0.58 4.72 -18.76
C ASN A 27 0.75 5.57 -17.50
N ILE A 28 1.67 6.54 -17.51
CA ILE A 28 1.92 7.46 -16.40
C ILE A 28 1.01 8.68 -16.54
N GLU A 29 0.26 8.96 -15.48
CA GLU A 29 -0.58 10.16 -15.36
C GLU A 29 -0.06 11.05 -14.24
N ILE A 30 0.22 12.32 -14.55
CA ILE A 30 0.53 13.34 -13.55
C ILE A 30 -0.79 13.97 -13.11
N ILE A 31 -1.05 13.88 -11.81
CA ILE A 31 -2.27 14.32 -11.14
C ILE A 31 -2.05 15.66 -10.44
N ARG A 32 -0.84 15.87 -9.90
CA ARG A 32 -0.43 17.09 -9.19
C ARG A 32 0.95 17.55 -9.65
N PRO A 33 1.22 18.86 -9.67
CA PRO A 33 2.57 19.36 -9.87
C PRO A 33 3.51 18.82 -8.79
N PHE A 34 4.75 18.53 -9.15
CA PHE A 34 5.79 18.12 -8.21
C PHE A 34 7.16 18.59 -8.71
N ASP A 35 8.16 18.58 -7.83
CA ASP A 35 9.56 18.88 -8.15
C ASP A 35 10.46 17.77 -7.61
N GLY A 36 10.86 16.84 -8.49
CA GLY A 36 11.68 15.70 -8.09
C GLY A 36 13.19 16.01 -8.00
N SER A 37 13.61 17.26 -8.19
CA SER A 37 15.03 17.63 -8.18
C SER A 37 15.74 17.43 -6.83
N LYS A 38 14.98 17.35 -5.74
CA LYS A 38 15.49 17.24 -4.36
C LYS A 38 15.41 15.85 -3.76
N LEU A 39 14.93 14.86 -4.51
CA LEU A 39 14.73 13.50 -3.99
C LEU A 39 16.03 12.92 -3.42
N LYS A 40 15.91 12.33 -2.23
CA LYS A 40 17.00 11.67 -1.49
C LYS A 40 16.64 10.29 -1.00
N ALA A 41 15.39 10.05 -0.62
CA ALA A 41 14.94 8.75 -0.13
C ALA A 41 13.68 8.29 -0.86
N VAL A 42 13.53 6.97 -0.96
CA VAL A 42 12.38 6.31 -1.59
C VAL A 42 11.79 5.29 -0.63
N LEU A 43 10.51 5.45 -0.32
CA LEU A 43 9.70 4.50 0.44
C LEU A 43 8.83 3.68 -0.52
N PHE A 44 8.79 2.37 -0.29
CA PHE A 44 7.87 1.45 -0.94
C PHE A 44 6.94 0.84 0.11
N ASP A 45 5.65 0.76 -0.20
CA ASP A 45 4.82 -0.33 0.32
C ASP A 45 5.25 -1.67 -0.32
N LEU A 46 4.85 -2.80 0.28
CA LEU A 46 5.17 -4.14 -0.24
C LEU A 46 4.02 -4.74 -1.08
N ASP A 47 2.84 -4.89 -0.49
CA ASP A 47 1.79 -5.78 -0.97
C ASP A 47 0.93 -5.12 -2.05
N GLY A 48 1.03 -5.60 -3.29
CA GLY A 48 0.48 -4.97 -4.49
C GLY A 48 1.25 -3.73 -4.94
N THR A 49 2.45 -3.51 -4.40
CA THR A 49 3.39 -2.45 -4.79
C THR A 49 4.70 -3.05 -5.30
N LEU A 50 5.36 -3.91 -4.52
CA LEU A 50 6.52 -4.69 -4.95
C LEU A 50 6.13 -6.14 -5.27
N SER A 51 5.29 -6.73 -4.40
CA SER A 51 4.94 -8.15 -4.37
C SER A 51 3.47 -8.38 -4.71
N LEU A 52 3.20 -9.47 -5.44
CA LEU A 52 1.86 -10.00 -5.69
C LEU A 52 1.63 -11.35 -5.00
N GLU A 53 2.53 -11.75 -4.10
CA GLU A 53 2.48 -13.04 -3.39
C GLU A 53 1.22 -13.22 -2.52
N ARG A 54 0.51 -12.12 -2.25
CA ARG A 54 -0.70 -12.10 -1.44
C ARG A 54 -1.97 -11.88 -2.24
N ASP A 55 -1.92 -11.89 -3.57
CA ASP A 55 -3.11 -11.72 -4.39
C ASP A 55 -4.20 -12.72 -3.97
N GLY A 56 -5.41 -12.21 -3.74
CA GLY A 56 -6.50 -12.99 -3.14
C GLY A 56 -6.64 -12.87 -1.62
N TRP A 57 -5.77 -12.12 -0.94
CA TRP A 57 -5.94 -11.79 0.49
C TRP A 57 -7.30 -11.14 0.79
N ILE A 58 -7.84 -10.35 -0.15
CA ILE A 58 -9.18 -9.74 -0.04
C ILE A 58 -10.25 -10.81 0.10
N ASN A 59 -10.17 -11.89 -0.70
CA ASN A 59 -11.13 -12.99 -0.64
C ASN A 59 -11.11 -13.66 0.74
N LEU A 60 -9.91 -13.87 1.27
CA LEU A 60 -9.70 -14.46 2.58
C LEU A 60 -10.23 -13.55 3.70
N MET A 61 -9.92 -12.25 3.65
CA MET A 61 -10.36 -11.28 4.64
C MET A 61 -11.89 -11.17 4.68
N ILE A 62 -12.54 -11.06 3.50
CA ILE A 62 -14.01 -11.02 3.40
C ILE A 62 -14.60 -12.31 3.96
N LYS A 63 -14.03 -13.48 3.63
CA LYS A 63 -14.49 -14.75 4.16
C LYS A 63 -14.46 -14.76 5.69
N VAL A 64 -13.34 -14.36 6.31
CA VAL A 64 -13.22 -14.29 7.78
C VAL A 64 -14.28 -13.38 8.38
N PHE A 65 -14.48 -12.19 7.80
CA PHE A 65 -15.45 -11.23 8.32
C PHE A 65 -16.88 -11.75 8.21
N VAL A 66 -17.25 -12.29 7.05
CA VAL A 66 -18.59 -12.84 6.81
C VAL A 66 -18.87 -14.01 7.73
N ASP A 67 -17.94 -14.96 7.84
CA ASP A 67 -18.10 -16.15 8.68
C ASP A 67 -18.35 -15.78 10.14
N GLU A 68 -17.60 -14.81 10.68
CA GLU A 68 -17.73 -14.40 12.08
C GLU A 68 -18.99 -13.54 12.34
N LEU A 69 -19.38 -12.67 11.41
CA LEU A 69 -20.62 -11.91 11.51
C LEU A 69 -21.86 -12.81 11.41
N VAL A 70 -21.85 -13.80 10.53
CA VAL A 70 -22.95 -14.78 10.40
C VAL A 70 -23.07 -15.62 11.67
N LYS A 71 -21.95 -16.06 12.27
CA LYS A 71 -21.96 -16.74 13.58
C LYS A 71 -22.54 -15.86 14.69
N ALA A 72 -22.39 -14.54 14.59
CA ALA A 72 -22.99 -13.57 15.49
C ALA A 72 -24.47 -13.26 15.19
N GLY A 73 -25.10 -13.95 14.23
CA GLY A 73 -26.51 -13.81 13.90
C GLY A 73 -26.82 -12.75 12.84
N VAL A 74 -25.80 -12.14 12.20
CA VAL A 74 -25.99 -11.21 11.09
C VAL A 74 -26.40 -11.98 9.83
N LYS A 75 -27.36 -11.45 9.05
CA LYS A 75 -27.75 -12.06 7.78
C LYS A 75 -26.57 -12.05 6.79
N GLU A 76 -26.36 -13.15 6.09
CA GLU A 76 -25.19 -13.33 5.20
C GLU A 76 -24.99 -12.19 4.20
N LYS A 77 -26.06 -11.75 3.52
CA LYS A 77 -25.99 -10.62 2.58
C LYS A 77 -25.54 -9.32 3.25
N GLU A 78 -26.00 -9.06 4.46
CA GLU A 78 -25.65 -7.86 5.21
C GLU A 78 -24.18 -7.93 5.67
N ALA A 79 -23.77 -9.07 6.23
CA ALA A 79 -22.38 -9.33 6.60
C ALA A 79 -21.43 -9.14 5.41
N LEU A 80 -21.80 -9.67 4.24
CA LEU A 80 -21.01 -9.54 3.01
C LEU A 80 -20.86 -8.09 2.57
N MET A 81 -21.95 -7.34 2.48
CA MET A 81 -21.91 -5.94 2.02
C MET A 81 -21.13 -5.04 2.98
N TRP A 82 -21.30 -5.24 4.30
CA TRP A 82 -20.51 -4.53 5.29
C TRP A 82 -19.02 -4.87 5.17
N SER A 83 -18.68 -6.15 5.06
CA SER A 83 -17.29 -6.62 4.95
C SER A 83 -16.61 -6.05 3.71
N ILE A 84 -17.26 -6.10 2.55
CA ILE A 84 -16.74 -5.53 1.30
C ILE A 84 -16.45 -4.04 1.49
N LYS A 85 -17.43 -3.28 2.01
CA LYS A 85 -17.27 -1.83 2.18
C LYS A 85 -16.15 -1.49 3.17
N TYR A 86 -16.11 -2.17 4.30
CA TYR A 86 -15.10 -1.92 5.33
C TYR A 86 -13.68 -2.24 4.83
N ILE A 87 -13.51 -3.37 4.13
CA ILE A 87 -12.21 -3.79 3.60
C ILE A 87 -11.76 -2.85 2.48
N GLN A 88 -12.67 -2.40 1.61
CA GLN A 88 -12.40 -1.39 0.59
C GLN A 88 -11.85 -0.09 1.21
N ASP A 89 -12.43 0.35 2.32
CA ASP A 89 -12.03 1.57 3.03
C ASP A 89 -10.74 1.41 3.85
N THR A 90 -10.24 0.18 4.04
CA THR A 90 -9.12 -0.10 4.94
C THR A 90 -7.94 -0.78 4.26
N ILE A 91 -7.86 -0.72 2.94
CA ILE A 91 -6.67 -1.18 2.20
C ILE A 91 -5.43 -0.41 2.68
N GLY A 92 -4.38 -1.15 3.03
CA GLY A 92 -3.12 -0.61 3.55
C GLY A 92 -3.09 -0.44 5.07
N ILE A 93 -4.23 -0.54 5.77
CA ILE A 93 -4.30 -0.51 7.24
C ILE A 93 -3.86 -1.87 7.81
N THR A 94 -3.17 -1.84 8.96
CA THR A 94 -2.74 -3.07 9.65
C THR A 94 -3.90 -4.01 9.95
N THR A 95 -3.68 -5.30 9.69
CA THR A 95 -4.65 -6.37 9.95
C THR A 95 -5.19 -6.33 11.37
N TYR A 96 -4.36 -5.97 12.37
CA TYR A 96 -4.82 -5.88 13.76
C TYR A 96 -5.99 -4.88 13.93
N VAL A 97 -5.91 -3.72 13.29
CA VAL A 97 -6.95 -2.68 13.34
C VAL A 97 -8.21 -3.15 12.62
N GLN A 98 -8.06 -3.85 11.49
CA GLN A 98 -9.20 -4.46 10.80
C GLN A 98 -9.89 -5.52 11.67
N MET A 99 -9.12 -6.37 12.36
CA MET A 99 -9.66 -7.37 13.28
C MET A 99 -10.28 -6.78 14.54
N GLN A 100 -9.80 -5.62 15.00
CA GLN A 100 -10.43 -4.86 16.08
C GLN A 100 -11.82 -4.36 15.64
N ALA A 101 -11.94 -3.80 14.43
CA ALA A 101 -13.23 -3.37 13.92
C ALA A 101 -14.22 -4.52 13.69
N LEU A 102 -13.75 -5.69 13.25
CA LEU A 102 -14.59 -6.90 13.20
C LEU A 102 -15.12 -7.27 14.59
N ALA A 103 -14.27 -7.26 15.61
CA ALA A 103 -14.68 -7.54 16.98
C ALA A 103 -15.71 -6.51 17.50
N ASP A 104 -15.49 -5.23 17.21
CA ASP A 104 -16.40 -4.16 17.57
C ASP A 104 -17.75 -4.28 16.85
N GLU A 105 -17.75 -4.61 15.57
CA GLU A 105 -18.98 -4.84 14.78
C GLU A 105 -19.77 -6.04 15.35
N ILE A 106 -19.12 -7.17 15.61
CA ILE A 106 -19.77 -8.34 16.24
C ILE A 106 -20.42 -7.95 17.57
N LYS A 107 -19.72 -7.18 18.41
CA LYS A 107 -20.26 -6.71 19.70
C LYS A 107 -21.46 -5.78 19.51
N GLN A 108 -21.40 -4.85 18.57
CA GLN A 108 -22.51 -3.95 18.24
C GLN A 108 -23.75 -4.71 17.76
N ARG A 109 -23.55 -5.86 17.10
CA ARG A 109 -24.62 -6.76 16.65
C ARG A 109 -25.14 -7.71 17.74
N GLY A 110 -24.62 -7.60 18.98
CA GLY A 110 -25.03 -8.42 20.12
C GLY A 110 -24.30 -9.77 20.24
N GLY A 111 -23.29 -10.01 19.40
CA GLY A 111 -22.45 -11.22 19.47
C GLY A 111 -21.32 -11.11 20.49
N MET A 112 -20.62 -12.23 20.69
CA MET A 112 -19.42 -12.32 21.53
C MET A 112 -18.17 -12.48 20.65
N PRO A 113 -17.38 -11.43 20.42
CA PRO A 113 -16.21 -11.51 19.56
C PRO A 113 -15.04 -12.22 20.25
N LYS A 114 -14.15 -12.81 19.45
CA LYS A 114 -12.79 -13.13 19.91
C LYS A 114 -11.99 -11.83 20.09
N HIS A 115 -10.87 -11.93 20.81
CA HIS A 115 -9.89 -10.84 20.82
C HIS A 115 -9.28 -10.63 19.42
N ALA A 116 -9.03 -9.38 19.01
CA ALA A 116 -8.49 -9.03 17.69
C ALA A 116 -7.21 -9.81 17.31
N TRP A 117 -6.31 -10.02 18.28
CA TRP A 117 -5.12 -10.86 18.11
C TRP A 117 -5.43 -12.28 17.66
N LYS A 118 -6.48 -12.89 18.18
CA LYS A 118 -6.86 -14.25 17.81
C LYS A 118 -7.36 -14.29 16.37
N TYR A 119 -8.17 -13.32 15.96
CA TYR A 119 -8.58 -13.19 14.56
C TYR A 119 -7.39 -12.98 13.62
N LYS A 120 -6.44 -12.11 13.99
CA LYS A 120 -5.20 -11.89 13.20
C LYS A 120 -4.39 -13.17 13.07
N GLN A 121 -4.23 -13.94 14.15
CA GLN A 121 -3.49 -15.22 14.12
C GLN A 121 -4.18 -16.24 13.20
N ASP A 122 -5.50 -16.40 13.32
CA ASP A 122 -6.27 -17.33 12.50
C ASP A 122 -6.17 -16.94 11.01
N TYR A 123 -6.35 -15.66 10.69
CA TYR A 123 -6.20 -15.13 9.33
C TYR A 123 -4.78 -15.30 8.78
N ASN A 124 -3.75 -14.97 9.56
CA ASN A 124 -2.36 -15.07 9.12
C ASN A 124 -1.97 -16.51 8.77
N LYS A 125 -2.53 -17.51 9.45
CA LYS A 125 -2.29 -18.92 9.13
C LYS A 125 -2.75 -19.24 7.70
N GLU A 126 -3.98 -18.87 7.35
CA GLU A 126 -4.53 -19.07 6.00
C GLU A 126 -3.78 -18.23 4.95
N LEU A 127 -3.33 -17.03 5.31
CA LEU A 127 -2.58 -16.16 4.41
C LEU A 127 -1.20 -16.73 4.08
N VAL A 128 -0.51 -17.34 5.05
CA VAL A 128 0.78 -18.03 4.81
C VAL A 128 0.59 -19.19 3.83
N GLU A 129 -0.46 -19.99 4.00
CA GLU A 129 -0.78 -21.09 3.08
C GLU A 129 -1.04 -20.58 1.65
N LEU A 130 -1.74 -19.45 1.50
CA LEU A 130 -1.95 -18.78 0.21
C LEU A 130 -0.60 -18.39 -0.44
N VAL A 131 0.26 -17.71 0.30
CA VAL A 131 1.58 -17.28 -0.18
C VAL A 131 2.43 -18.48 -0.60
N GLU A 132 2.51 -19.51 0.24
CA GLU A 132 3.30 -20.71 -0.06
C GLU A 132 2.80 -21.43 -1.31
N LYS A 133 1.48 -21.49 -1.51
CA LYS A 133 0.88 -22.05 -2.71
C LYS A 133 1.30 -21.25 -3.95
N GLN A 134 1.16 -19.92 -3.91
CA GLN A 134 1.58 -19.06 -5.02
C GLN A 134 3.07 -19.21 -5.36
N ARG A 135 3.95 -19.23 -4.35
CA ARG A 135 5.39 -19.45 -4.53
C ARG A 135 5.74 -20.77 -5.22
N LYS A 136 4.92 -21.81 -5.03
CA LYS A 136 5.10 -23.13 -5.65
C LYS A 136 4.55 -23.18 -7.08
N GLU A 137 3.43 -22.50 -7.32
CA GLU A 137 2.68 -22.61 -8.59
C GLU A 137 3.11 -21.58 -9.64
N LEU A 138 3.60 -20.41 -9.21
CA LEU A 138 3.90 -19.29 -10.10
C LEU A 138 5.39 -18.98 -10.14
N PRO A 139 5.94 -18.62 -11.32
CA PRO A 139 7.30 -18.13 -11.39
C PRO A 139 7.40 -16.76 -10.69
N LYS A 140 8.58 -16.45 -10.13
CA LYS A 140 8.81 -15.21 -9.37
C LYS A 140 8.37 -13.96 -10.12
N ASP A 141 8.60 -13.88 -11.44
CA ASP A 141 8.19 -12.71 -12.24
C ASP A 141 6.68 -12.47 -12.29
N LYS A 142 5.86 -13.51 -12.07
CA LYS A 142 4.39 -13.37 -11.94
C LYS A 142 3.96 -12.97 -10.54
N LEU A 143 4.87 -13.01 -9.57
CA LEU A 143 4.67 -12.61 -8.18
C LEU A 143 5.29 -11.23 -7.88
N ARG A 144 5.80 -10.56 -8.91
CA ARG A 144 6.34 -9.20 -8.85
C ARG A 144 5.41 -8.27 -9.61
N VAL A 145 5.28 -7.03 -9.16
CA VAL A 145 4.66 -5.99 -9.99
C VAL A 145 5.52 -5.78 -11.25
N ALA A 146 4.88 -5.75 -12.42
CA ALA A 146 5.59 -5.74 -13.70
C ALA A 146 6.58 -4.56 -13.77
N GLY A 147 7.81 -4.83 -14.21
CA GLY A 147 8.88 -3.83 -14.35
C GLY A 147 9.62 -3.46 -13.05
N ILE A 148 9.24 -4.00 -11.88
CA ILE A 148 9.81 -3.56 -10.59
C ILE A 148 11.34 -3.73 -10.49
N LEU A 149 11.90 -4.81 -11.05
CA LEU A 149 13.35 -5.04 -10.99
C LEU A 149 14.13 -3.95 -11.74
N GLU A 150 13.58 -3.46 -12.86
CA GLU A 150 14.21 -2.37 -13.60
C GLU A 150 14.11 -1.06 -12.83
N LEU A 151 12.95 -0.77 -12.23
CA LEU A 151 12.78 0.39 -11.37
C LEU A 151 13.78 0.39 -10.20
N LEU A 152 13.88 -0.73 -9.47
CA LEU A 152 14.79 -0.85 -8.33
C LEU A 152 16.25 -0.66 -8.75
N LYS A 153 16.67 -1.20 -9.89
CA LYS A 153 18.02 -0.97 -10.44
C LYS A 153 18.27 0.50 -10.73
N LEU A 154 17.35 1.18 -11.42
CA LEU A 154 17.49 2.59 -11.76
C LEU A 154 17.53 3.49 -10.52
N LEU A 155 16.68 3.22 -9.53
CA LEU A 155 16.63 3.97 -8.27
C LEU A 155 17.85 3.69 -7.39
N ALA A 156 18.28 2.43 -7.27
CA ALA A 156 19.47 2.08 -6.51
C ALA A 156 20.74 2.66 -7.14
N ALA A 157 20.84 2.67 -8.48
CA ALA A 157 21.94 3.34 -9.19
C ALA A 157 21.95 4.85 -8.95
N ARG A 158 20.76 5.46 -8.76
CA ARG A 158 20.63 6.91 -8.54
C ARG A 158 20.86 7.34 -7.09
N PHE A 159 20.24 6.64 -6.14
CA PHE A 159 20.15 7.07 -4.74
C PHE A 159 20.98 6.19 -3.79
N GLY A 160 21.42 5.00 -4.24
CA GLY A 160 22.05 3.98 -3.41
C GLY A 160 21.05 3.20 -2.55
N LYS A 161 21.35 1.93 -2.25
CA LYS A 161 20.46 1.04 -1.48
C LYS A 161 20.09 1.55 -0.09
N ASN A 162 20.95 2.36 0.53
CA ASN A 162 20.70 2.94 1.86
C ASN A 162 19.61 4.02 1.84
N SER A 163 19.18 4.43 0.66
CA SER A 163 18.13 5.43 0.43
C SER A 163 16.79 4.78 0.05
N LEU A 164 16.74 3.46 -0.07
CA LEU A 164 15.54 2.70 -0.39
C LEU A 164 15.00 2.04 0.88
N TYR A 165 13.71 2.18 1.10
CA TYR A 165 13.00 1.74 2.31
C TYR A 165 11.75 0.96 1.96
N ILE A 166 11.39 0.01 2.82
CA ILE A 166 10.11 -0.69 2.77
C ILE A 166 9.38 -0.43 4.09
N GLY A 167 8.13 0.01 4.00
CA GLY A 167 7.19 0.00 5.11
C GLY A 167 6.01 -0.88 4.75
N SER A 168 5.70 -1.91 5.53
CA SER A 168 4.60 -2.83 5.22
C SER A 168 3.69 -3.05 6.43
N ALA A 169 2.39 -3.22 6.17
CA ALA A 169 1.40 -3.60 7.18
C ALA A 169 1.49 -5.08 7.58
N SER A 170 2.37 -5.83 6.91
CA SER A 170 2.64 -7.24 7.13
C SER A 170 3.67 -7.44 8.23
N ASP A 171 3.56 -8.55 8.97
CA ASP A 171 4.52 -8.90 10.02
C ASP A 171 5.95 -8.97 9.43
N ILE A 172 6.93 -8.43 10.16
CA ILE A 172 8.30 -8.21 9.66
C ILE A 172 8.95 -9.49 9.07
N ASP A 173 8.74 -10.66 9.68
CA ASP A 173 9.31 -11.91 9.19
C ASP A 173 8.76 -12.29 7.80
N ALA A 174 7.47 -12.03 7.56
CA ALA A 174 6.86 -12.24 6.25
C ALA A 174 7.41 -11.27 5.21
N VAL A 175 7.61 -10.00 5.59
CA VAL A 175 8.21 -8.97 4.72
C VAL A 175 9.62 -9.37 4.30
N LEU A 176 10.47 -9.76 5.26
CA LEU A 176 11.84 -10.20 4.99
C LEU A 176 11.88 -11.46 4.13
N SER A 177 10.98 -12.42 4.39
CA SER A 177 10.83 -13.61 3.56
C SER A 177 10.48 -13.27 2.11
N SER A 178 9.54 -12.32 1.90
CA SER A 178 9.15 -11.83 0.57
C SER A 178 10.28 -11.11 -0.15
N VAL A 179 10.98 -10.19 0.52
CA VAL A 179 12.15 -9.48 -0.04
C VAL A 179 13.18 -10.48 -0.56
N SER A 180 13.52 -11.49 0.23
CA SER A 180 14.51 -12.47 -0.20
C SER A 180 13.99 -13.41 -1.28
N PHE A 181 12.77 -13.93 -1.13
CA PHE A 181 12.17 -14.81 -2.13
C PHE A 181 12.06 -14.13 -3.51
N LEU A 182 11.64 -12.87 -3.54
CA LEU A 182 11.50 -12.07 -4.76
C LEU A 182 12.82 -11.48 -5.26
N GLY A 183 13.95 -11.76 -4.61
CA GLY A 183 15.29 -11.36 -5.08
C GLY A 183 15.53 -9.86 -4.99
N TYR A 184 15.11 -9.25 -3.88
CA TYR A 184 15.28 -7.83 -3.61
C TYR A 184 16.41 -7.51 -2.61
N ASP A 185 17.10 -8.53 -2.10
CA ASP A 185 18.15 -8.40 -1.06
C ASP A 185 19.25 -7.38 -1.44
N ASP A 186 19.61 -7.27 -2.71
CA ASP A 186 20.66 -6.36 -3.17
C ASP A 186 20.22 -4.88 -3.25
N PHE A 187 18.92 -4.61 -3.19
CA PHE A 187 18.37 -3.25 -3.34
C PHE A 187 18.05 -2.57 -2.03
N PHE A 188 17.85 -3.32 -0.94
CA PHE A 188 17.42 -2.79 0.35
C PHE A 188 18.40 -3.17 1.46
N ASP A 189 18.75 -2.20 2.30
CA ASP A 189 19.36 -2.52 3.60
C ASP A 189 18.29 -3.12 4.52
N LYS A 190 18.61 -4.20 5.24
CA LYS A 190 17.68 -4.84 6.19
C LYS A 190 17.16 -3.86 7.26
N ASN A 191 17.97 -2.88 7.66
CA ASN A 191 17.59 -1.86 8.64
C ASN A 191 16.61 -0.81 8.09
N ASN A 192 16.38 -0.82 6.77
CA ASN A 192 15.44 0.05 6.07
C ASN A 192 14.10 -0.66 5.78
N ILE A 193 13.92 -1.89 6.27
CA ILE A 193 12.69 -2.68 6.11
C ILE A 193 11.95 -2.69 7.45
N VAL A 194 10.73 -2.15 7.44
CA VAL A 194 9.86 -2.06 8.61
C VAL A 194 8.53 -2.77 8.31
N GLY A 195 8.12 -3.66 9.20
CA GLY A 195 6.87 -4.41 9.13
C GLY A 195 5.99 -4.16 10.35
N ALA A 196 4.76 -4.68 10.32
CA ALA A 196 3.92 -4.70 11.50
C ALA A 196 4.62 -5.46 12.64
N GLY A 197 4.50 -4.94 13.85
CA GLY A 197 5.20 -5.48 15.02
C GLY A 197 6.69 -5.15 15.09
N SER A 198 7.25 -4.36 14.16
CA SER A 198 8.61 -3.80 14.31
C SER A 198 8.74 -2.89 15.54
N VAL A 199 7.62 -2.44 16.09
CA VAL A 199 7.52 -1.80 17.41
C VAL A 199 6.50 -2.56 18.25
N ASN A 200 6.58 -2.44 19.58
CA ASN A 200 5.64 -3.05 20.53
C ASN A 200 4.26 -2.35 20.56
N ASP A 201 3.74 -1.96 19.40
CA ASP A 201 2.41 -1.41 19.22
C ASP A 201 1.77 -2.01 17.95
N PRO A 202 0.71 -2.83 18.08
CA PRO A 202 0.06 -3.45 16.93
C PRO A 202 -0.80 -2.49 16.10
N LYS A 203 -1.04 -1.27 16.59
CA LYS A 203 -1.75 -0.22 15.87
C LYS A 203 -0.81 0.70 15.09
N ALA A 204 0.49 0.61 15.33
CA ALA A 204 1.46 1.45 14.66
C ALA A 204 1.45 1.18 13.15
N ASP A 205 1.48 2.26 12.38
CA ASP A 205 1.59 2.20 10.93
C ASP A 205 3.07 2.22 10.52
N SER A 206 3.55 1.09 10.00
CA SER A 206 4.94 0.90 9.59
C SER A 206 5.44 1.95 8.59
N LYS A 207 4.57 2.44 7.68
CA LYS A 207 4.97 3.47 6.72
C LYS A 207 5.15 4.80 7.42
N LYS A 208 4.24 5.14 8.32
CA LYS A 208 4.38 6.33 9.16
C LYS A 208 5.66 6.28 10.01
N LEU A 209 6.00 5.12 10.59
CA LEU A 209 7.24 4.96 11.37
C LEU A 209 8.49 5.23 10.51
N VAL A 210 8.54 4.72 9.27
CA VAL A 210 9.64 5.02 8.36
C VAL A 210 9.70 6.51 8.03
N ILE A 211 8.56 7.12 7.70
CA ILE A 211 8.48 8.55 7.37
C ILE A 211 8.93 9.40 8.56
N ASP A 212 8.43 9.12 9.76
CA ASP A 212 8.78 9.88 10.97
C ASP A 212 10.28 9.77 11.27
N LYS A 213 10.87 8.57 11.13
CA LYS A 213 12.32 8.36 11.25
C LYS A 213 13.09 9.21 10.23
N LEU A 214 12.69 9.16 8.96
CA LEU A 214 13.36 9.90 7.89
C LEU A 214 13.28 11.43 8.08
N MET A 215 12.10 11.94 8.42
CA MET A 215 11.86 13.37 8.53
C MET A 215 12.43 13.95 9.83
N ASN A 216 12.22 13.27 10.97
CA ASN A 216 12.53 13.84 12.28
C ASN A 216 13.94 13.46 12.77
N GLU A 217 14.40 12.24 12.50
CA GLU A 217 15.71 11.78 12.97
C GLU A 217 16.81 12.02 11.93
N GLN A 218 16.53 11.72 10.66
CA GLN A 218 17.49 11.93 9.57
C GLN A 218 17.40 13.31 8.92
N GLY A 219 16.39 14.10 9.28
CA GLY A 219 16.29 15.52 8.93
C GLY A 219 15.95 15.80 7.47
N LEU A 220 15.30 14.85 6.76
CA LEU A 220 14.83 15.05 5.39
C LEU A 220 13.94 16.30 5.30
N LYS A 221 14.07 17.03 4.19
CA LYS A 221 13.29 18.24 3.91
C LYS A 221 12.11 17.95 2.98
N LEU A 222 11.23 18.94 2.86
CA LEU A 222 10.09 18.90 1.95
C LEU A 222 10.58 18.64 0.51
N GLY A 223 9.91 17.72 -0.18
CA GLY A 223 10.27 17.29 -1.53
C GLY A 223 11.46 16.33 -1.62
N GLU A 224 12.05 15.89 -0.50
CA GLU A 224 13.19 14.95 -0.51
C GLU A 224 12.78 13.48 -0.40
N LEU A 225 11.51 13.20 -0.07
CA LEU A 225 10.96 11.84 0.04
C LEU A 225 10.05 11.52 -1.15
N LEU A 226 10.29 10.37 -1.77
CA LEU A 226 9.40 9.74 -2.76
C LEU A 226 8.72 8.52 -2.11
N CYS A 227 7.43 8.32 -2.35
CA CYS A 227 6.71 7.10 -1.95
C CYS A 227 6.05 6.42 -3.15
N PHE A 228 6.09 5.09 -3.16
CA PHE A 228 5.31 4.22 -4.03
C PHE A 228 4.35 3.37 -3.19
N GLY A 229 3.09 3.29 -3.60
CA GLY A 229 2.09 2.49 -2.87
C GLY A 229 0.77 2.31 -3.60
N ASN A 230 0.05 1.24 -3.27
CA ASN A 230 -1.28 0.93 -3.80
C ASN A 230 -2.42 1.20 -2.79
N GLY A 231 -2.08 1.56 -1.56
CA GLY A 231 -2.96 1.92 -0.46
C GLY A 231 -2.92 3.41 -0.16
N PHE A 232 -3.97 3.91 0.49
CA PHE A 232 -4.03 5.32 0.87
C PHE A 232 -3.07 5.72 2.02
N PRO A 233 -2.75 4.87 3.03
CA PRO A 233 -1.99 5.33 4.19
C PRO A 233 -0.60 5.85 3.83
N GLU A 234 0.17 5.13 3.02
CA GLU A 234 1.52 5.51 2.63
C GLU A 234 1.54 6.78 1.77
N ILE A 235 0.54 6.94 0.89
CA ILE A 235 0.35 8.14 0.07
C ILE A 235 0.01 9.33 0.97
N LEU A 236 -0.94 9.15 1.89
CA LEU A 236 -1.40 10.21 2.78
C LEU A 236 -0.29 10.67 3.73
N HIS A 237 0.40 9.74 4.39
CA HIS A 237 1.49 10.07 5.33
C HIS A 237 2.63 10.78 4.62
N THR A 238 3.00 10.32 3.41
CA THR A 238 4.06 10.95 2.62
C THR A 238 3.65 12.34 2.14
N TYR A 239 2.41 12.50 1.67
CA TYR A 239 1.87 13.79 1.26
C TYR A 239 1.87 14.80 2.42
N ASN A 240 1.42 14.38 3.61
CA ASN A 240 1.42 15.22 4.81
C ASN A 240 2.82 15.60 5.28
N ALA A 241 3.83 14.76 5.00
CA ALA A 241 5.25 15.07 5.22
C ALA A 241 5.86 15.97 4.13
N GLY A 242 5.08 16.36 3.11
CA GLY A 242 5.54 17.17 1.97
C GLY A 242 6.39 16.40 0.97
N GLY A 243 6.25 15.08 0.92
CA GLY A 243 6.90 14.21 -0.07
C GLY A 243 6.10 14.08 -1.37
N ILE A 244 6.71 13.41 -2.35
CA ILE A 244 6.14 13.11 -3.66
C ILE A 244 5.58 11.69 -3.62
N CYS A 245 4.38 11.50 -4.16
CA CYS A 245 3.63 10.24 -4.02
C CYS A 245 3.27 9.66 -5.38
N ILE A 246 3.55 8.38 -5.59
CA ILE A 246 3.18 7.62 -6.77
C ILE A 246 2.20 6.52 -6.35
N GLY A 247 0.95 6.66 -6.79
CA GLY A 247 -0.09 5.66 -6.62
C GLY A 247 0.02 4.56 -7.68
N VAL A 248 0.15 3.32 -7.23
CA VAL A 248 0.28 2.14 -8.11
C VAL A 248 -1.08 1.46 -8.21
N LEU A 249 -1.59 1.36 -9.43
CA LEU A 249 -2.93 0.86 -9.74
C LEU A 249 -2.92 -0.63 -10.08
N THR A 250 -2.11 -1.41 -9.37
CA THR A 250 -2.02 -2.85 -9.59
C THR A 250 -3.38 -3.51 -9.32
N PRO A 251 -3.92 -4.29 -10.26
CA PRO A 251 -5.21 -4.96 -10.07
C PRO A 251 -5.11 -6.06 -9.01
N ASP A 252 -6.24 -6.37 -8.36
CA ASP A 252 -6.36 -7.54 -7.48
C ASP A 252 -7.27 -8.56 -8.17
N GLU A 253 -6.86 -9.82 -8.25
CA GLU A 253 -7.62 -10.91 -8.87
C GLU A 253 -8.68 -11.53 -7.92
N SER A 254 -9.25 -10.69 -7.05
CA SER A 254 -10.34 -11.06 -6.15
C SER A 254 -11.59 -11.52 -6.91
N LYS A 255 -12.32 -12.50 -6.34
CA LYS A 255 -13.68 -12.84 -6.82
C LYS A 255 -14.69 -11.71 -6.60
N TYR A 256 -14.32 -10.71 -5.80
CA TYR A 256 -15.08 -9.49 -5.55
C TYR A 256 -14.55 -8.28 -6.34
N LYS A 257 -13.72 -8.48 -7.38
CA LYS A 257 -13.07 -7.40 -8.15
C LYS A 257 -14.01 -6.30 -8.67
N ASP A 258 -15.29 -6.61 -8.88
CA ASP A 258 -16.31 -5.62 -9.25
C ASP A 258 -16.54 -4.55 -8.16
N TYR A 259 -16.17 -4.85 -6.91
CA TYR A 259 -16.16 -3.93 -5.77
C TYR A 259 -14.78 -3.34 -5.46
N PHE A 260 -13.72 -3.85 -6.08
CA PHE A 260 -12.33 -3.42 -5.87
C PHE A 260 -11.71 -2.97 -7.19
N THR A 261 -12.45 -2.14 -7.91
CA THR A 261 -12.08 -1.71 -9.27
C THR A 261 -10.85 -0.80 -9.25
N VAL A 262 -10.12 -0.81 -10.36
CA VAL A 262 -8.97 0.08 -10.57
C VAL A 262 -9.38 1.56 -10.47
N GLU A 263 -10.56 1.93 -10.97
CA GLU A 263 -11.03 3.33 -10.91
C GLU A 263 -11.32 3.78 -9.46
N GLN A 264 -11.92 2.93 -8.63
CA GLN A 264 -12.13 3.24 -7.21
C GLN A 264 -10.79 3.41 -6.48
N ARG A 265 -9.83 2.51 -6.73
CA ARG A 265 -8.48 2.64 -6.17
C ARG A 265 -7.81 3.95 -6.63
N ARG A 266 -7.93 4.26 -7.91
CA ARG A 266 -7.42 5.51 -8.49
C ARG A 266 -7.98 6.73 -7.78
N GLU A 267 -9.30 6.79 -7.59
CA GLU A 267 -9.95 7.89 -6.86
C GLU A 267 -9.42 8.01 -5.42
N ILE A 268 -9.30 6.89 -4.69
CA ILE A 268 -8.78 6.87 -3.32
C ILE A 268 -7.35 7.41 -3.26
N LEU A 269 -6.45 6.93 -4.12
CA LEU A 269 -5.04 7.37 -4.11
C LEU A 269 -4.88 8.84 -4.49
N ILE A 270 -5.65 9.32 -5.48
CA ILE A 270 -5.68 10.74 -5.87
C ILE A 270 -6.13 11.61 -4.69
N ASN A 271 -7.21 11.21 -4.03
CA ASN A 271 -7.73 11.92 -2.86
C ASN A 271 -6.77 11.88 -1.68
N ALA A 272 -5.99 10.80 -1.53
CA ALA A 272 -4.97 10.67 -0.49
C ALA A 272 -3.74 11.56 -0.70
N GLY A 273 -3.51 12.04 -1.93
CA GLY A 273 -2.38 12.94 -2.23
C GLY A 273 -1.43 12.45 -3.32
N ALA A 274 -1.81 11.44 -4.11
CA ALA A 274 -0.97 10.97 -5.22
C ALA A 274 -0.65 12.12 -6.18
N HIS A 275 0.63 12.26 -6.52
CA HIS A 275 1.10 13.21 -7.53
C HIS A 275 1.11 12.57 -8.91
N ILE A 276 1.37 11.27 -8.95
CA ILE A 276 1.36 10.43 -10.14
C ILE A 276 0.50 9.21 -9.86
N VAL A 277 -0.22 8.71 -10.86
CA VAL A 277 -0.78 7.36 -10.85
C VAL A 277 -0.32 6.57 -12.08
N MET A 278 -0.10 5.27 -11.90
CA MET A 278 0.33 4.36 -12.97
C MET A 278 -0.05 2.90 -12.65
N PRO A 279 -0.26 2.04 -13.65
CA PRO A 279 -0.70 0.64 -13.42
C PRO A 279 0.39 -0.28 -12.86
N ASP A 280 1.63 -0.09 -13.33
CA ASP A 280 2.81 -0.91 -13.03
C ASP A 280 4.07 -0.12 -13.39
N TYR A 281 5.24 -0.77 -13.37
CA TYR A 281 6.54 -0.16 -13.63
C TYR A 281 7.13 -0.50 -15.00
N THR A 282 6.33 -0.93 -15.98
CA THR A 282 6.84 -1.21 -17.33
C THR A 282 7.46 0.01 -18.01
N CYS A 283 7.08 1.23 -17.62
CA CYS A 283 7.68 2.51 -18.05
C CYS A 283 8.71 3.06 -17.05
N SER A 284 9.53 2.20 -16.41
CA SER A 284 10.47 2.61 -15.37
C SER A 284 11.48 3.67 -15.82
N SER A 285 12.00 3.57 -17.05
CA SER A 285 12.98 4.51 -17.59
C SER A 285 12.39 5.91 -17.75
N GLU A 286 11.18 5.99 -18.30
CA GLU A 286 10.42 7.22 -18.49
C GLU A 286 10.05 7.85 -17.14
N LEU A 287 9.64 7.03 -16.18
CA LEU A 287 9.33 7.48 -14.82
C LEU A 287 10.54 8.12 -14.14
N VAL A 288 11.70 7.45 -14.15
CA VAL A 288 12.91 7.98 -13.51
C VAL A 288 13.39 9.25 -14.20
N LYS A 289 13.33 9.31 -15.55
CA LYS A 289 13.63 10.55 -16.29
C LYS A 289 12.69 11.68 -15.89
N LEU A 290 11.39 11.41 -15.77
CA LEU A 290 10.38 12.38 -15.36
C LEU A 290 10.66 12.92 -13.96
N LEU A 291 10.97 12.04 -12.99
CA LEU A 291 11.30 12.42 -11.62
C LEU A 291 12.56 13.29 -11.55
N LEU A 292 13.56 13.02 -12.39
CA LEU A 292 14.84 13.73 -12.38
C LEU A 292 14.85 15.01 -13.22
N ALA A 293 13.86 15.22 -14.10
CA ALA A 293 13.76 16.41 -14.93
C ALA A 293 13.37 17.69 -14.15
N GLY A 294 13.20 17.61 -12.82
CA GLY A 294 12.90 18.73 -11.94
C GLY A 294 11.41 19.01 -11.82
N LYS A 295 10.99 20.26 -12.00
CA LYS A 295 9.59 20.69 -11.90
C LYS A 295 8.76 20.13 -13.05
N GLN A 296 7.72 19.37 -12.71
CA GLN A 296 6.73 18.81 -13.63
C GLN A 296 5.42 19.63 -13.60
N PRO A 297 4.64 19.64 -14.69
CA PRO A 297 4.03 20.86 -15.24
C PRO A 297 3.09 21.64 -14.32
N GLN A 298 3.15 22.97 -14.52
CA GLN A 298 2.10 23.95 -14.31
C GLN A 298 1.29 24.06 -15.62
N ARG A 299 0.17 23.33 -15.74
CA ARG A 299 -0.87 23.65 -16.73
C ARG A 299 -2.22 23.59 -16.05
#